data_AF-A0A0A9E081-F1
#
_entry.id   AF-A0A0A9E081-F1
#
_cell.length_a   1.000
_cell.length_b   1.000
_cell.length_c   1.000
_cell.angle_alpha   90.00
_cell.angle_beta   90.00
_cell.angle_gamma   90.00
#
_symmetry.space_group_name_H-M   'P 1'
#
loop_
_entity.id
_entity.type
_entity.pdbx_description
1 polymer ?
#
loop_
_entity_poly.entity_id
_entity_poly.type
_entity_poly.pdbx_seq_one_letter_code
_entity_poly.pdbx_strand_id
1 'polypeptide(L)'
;MGYFPINLHVEDYKAFDPSRAYGVLHPFLRQIWTWLGLIPATRKNFYSYLGAGYSCVVVPGGVREMLHMDRESEVAFLKSREGFVKIAMQSGCPLVPVFCFGQSYAYKWWRPGGKLFVNIARAVKFTPIIFWGRYGKLFPFPRPMHVVVDRPIEVDKNAQPTIDEINEVHDQFIIALGELFEKYKAKAGYPGLHLRVL
;
A
#
# COMPACT_ATOMS: atom_id res chain seq x y z
N MET A 1 13.49 18.35 11.51
CA MET A 1 12.12 18.26 12.07
C MET A 1 11.19 17.76 10.98
N GLY A 2 10.51 16.62 11.18
CA GLY A 2 9.64 16.02 10.17
C GLY A 2 8.30 16.79 10.04
N TYR A 3 7.83 16.98 8.81
CA TYR A 3 6.54 17.62 8.52
C TYR A 3 5.32 16.79 8.97
N PHE A 4 5.54 15.52 9.30
CA PHE A 4 4.57 14.62 9.91
C PHE A 4 5.28 13.85 11.03
N PRO A 5 4.66 13.71 12.23
CA PRO A 5 5.08 12.69 13.17
C PRO A 5 4.64 11.33 12.61
N ILE A 6 5.60 10.55 12.13
CA ILE A 6 5.41 9.15 11.74
C ILE A 6 5.75 8.29 12.95
N ASN A 7 4.75 7.64 13.52
CA ASN A 7 4.95 6.60 14.53
C ASN A 7 5.07 5.26 13.80
N LEU A 8 6.27 4.70 13.77
CA LEU A 8 6.53 3.39 13.17
C LEU A 8 6.47 2.33 14.28
N HIS A 9 5.50 1.41 14.19
CA HIS A 9 5.40 0.24 15.05
C HIS A 9 5.73 -1.00 14.23
N VAL A 10 6.87 -1.62 14.51
CA VAL A 10 7.34 -2.83 13.83
C VAL A 10 7.21 -4.01 14.78
N GLU A 11 6.50 -5.06 14.38
CA GLU A 11 6.38 -6.28 15.20
C GLU A 11 7.63 -7.15 15.12
N ASP A 12 8.34 -7.16 13.98
CA ASP A 12 9.69 -7.73 13.86
C ASP A 12 10.66 -6.74 13.20
N TYR A 13 11.62 -6.24 13.98
CA TYR A 13 12.68 -5.34 13.52
C TYR A 13 13.51 -5.94 12.36
N LYS A 14 13.60 -7.27 12.23
CA LYS A 14 14.34 -7.94 11.16
C LYS A 14 13.66 -7.83 9.78
N ALA A 15 12.38 -7.47 9.72
CA ALA A 15 11.67 -7.24 8.46
C ALA A 15 12.15 -5.97 7.71
N PHE A 16 12.87 -5.08 8.39
CA PHE A 16 13.44 -3.85 7.81
C PHE A 16 14.95 -3.81 8.03
N ASP A 17 15.73 -3.84 6.95
CA ASP A 17 17.17 -3.55 7.00
C ASP A 17 17.38 -2.02 7.15
N PRO A 18 17.84 -1.53 8.32
CA PRO A 18 17.99 -0.09 8.57
C PRO A 18 19.16 0.53 7.78
N SER A 19 19.99 -0.25 7.10
CA SER A 19 21.03 0.26 6.21
C SER A 19 20.49 0.75 4.86
N ARG A 20 19.17 0.63 4.61
CA ARG A 20 18.53 0.90 3.32
C ARG A 20 17.49 2.01 3.43
N ALA A 21 17.57 2.97 2.50
CA ALA A 21 16.83 4.23 2.58
C ALA A 21 15.38 4.13 2.09
N TYR A 22 14.47 4.80 2.80
CA TYR A 22 13.07 5.00 2.42
C TYR A 22 12.70 6.49 2.63
N GLY A 23 12.15 7.20 1.63
CA GLY A 23 11.90 8.66 1.74
C GLY A 23 11.10 9.30 0.59
N VAL A 24 10.59 10.53 0.83
CA VAL A 24 9.55 11.23 0.03
C VAL A 24 9.68 12.76 0.25
N LEU A 25 9.39 13.72 -0.65
CA LEU A 25 9.36 13.87 -2.13
C LEU A 25 8.88 15.32 -2.44
N HIS A 26 9.53 16.13 -3.30
CA HIS A 26 8.98 17.28 -4.09
C HIS A 26 10.11 17.97 -4.92
N PRO A 27 9.87 18.67 -6.06
CA PRO A 27 9.06 18.28 -7.23
C PRO A 27 9.73 18.63 -8.60
N PHE A 28 10.11 17.64 -9.43
CA PHE A 28 10.49 17.79 -10.87
C PHE A 28 10.39 16.44 -11.61
N LEU A 29 9.25 16.19 -12.24
CA LEU A 29 8.58 14.87 -12.34
C LEU A 29 9.05 13.85 -13.41
N ARG A 30 10.33 13.79 -13.82
CA ARG A 30 10.81 12.65 -14.66
C ARG A 30 12.16 12.07 -14.24
N GLN A 31 13.21 12.88 -14.19
CA GLN A 31 14.53 12.45 -13.70
C GLN A 31 14.45 11.99 -12.22
N ILE A 32 13.57 12.60 -11.44
CA ILE A 32 13.29 12.23 -10.05
C ILE A 32 12.76 10.79 -9.89
N TRP A 33 12.00 10.21 -10.83
CA TRP A 33 11.51 8.82 -10.66
C TRP A 33 12.67 7.83 -10.66
N THR A 34 13.61 8.02 -11.59
CA THR A 34 14.84 7.23 -11.68
C THR A 34 15.78 7.47 -10.50
N TRP A 35 15.81 8.69 -9.93
CA TRP A 35 16.69 9.05 -8.81
C TRP A 35 16.09 8.74 -7.42
N LEU A 36 14.77 8.55 -7.31
CA LEU A 36 14.08 8.12 -6.07
C LEU A 36 13.90 6.61 -5.95
N GLY A 37 14.44 5.81 -6.89
CA GLY A 37 14.21 4.36 -6.93
C GLY A 37 12.76 3.95 -7.25
N LEU A 38 11.90 4.89 -7.66
CA LEU A 38 10.51 4.64 -8.03
C LEU A 38 10.42 4.03 -9.43
N ILE A 39 10.67 2.72 -9.48
CA ILE A 39 10.60 1.89 -10.67
C ILE A 39 9.14 1.61 -11.09
N PRO A 40 8.85 1.48 -12.39
CA PRO A 40 7.56 0.98 -12.86
C PRO A 40 7.23 -0.38 -12.22
N ALA A 41 6.04 -0.51 -11.64
CA ALA A 41 5.58 -1.73 -10.96
C ALA A 41 5.26 -2.86 -11.97
N THR A 42 6.29 -3.38 -12.63
CA THR A 42 6.23 -4.46 -13.60
C THR A 42 6.86 -5.72 -13.03
N ARG A 43 6.36 -6.90 -13.39
CA ARG A 43 6.90 -8.19 -12.90
C ARG A 43 8.41 -8.32 -13.11
N LYS A 44 8.90 -7.90 -14.29
CA LYS A 44 10.34 -7.88 -14.63
C LYS A 44 11.16 -7.08 -13.62
N ASN A 45 10.68 -5.90 -13.23
CA ASN A 45 11.36 -5.07 -12.25
C ASN A 45 11.36 -5.72 -10.87
N PHE A 46 10.21 -6.26 -10.41
CA PHE A 46 10.17 -6.98 -9.13
C PHE A 46 11.20 -8.13 -9.07
N TYR A 47 11.25 -9.03 -10.07
CA TYR A 47 12.26 -10.11 -10.09
C TYR A 47 13.69 -9.56 -10.11
N SER A 48 13.94 -8.50 -10.87
CA SER A 48 15.29 -7.91 -10.97
C SER A 48 15.76 -7.28 -9.66
N TYR A 49 14.88 -6.62 -8.92
CA TYR A 49 15.24 -5.95 -7.66
C TYR A 49 15.28 -6.92 -6.48
N LEU A 50 14.31 -7.84 -6.38
CA LEU A 50 14.34 -8.93 -5.40
C LEU A 50 15.58 -9.84 -5.62
N GLY A 51 15.91 -10.16 -6.88
CA GLY A 51 17.10 -10.93 -7.23
C GLY A 51 18.43 -10.19 -6.98
N ALA A 52 18.43 -8.86 -7.03
CA ALA A 52 19.53 -8.01 -6.57
C ALA A 52 19.51 -7.76 -5.04
N GLY A 53 18.62 -8.45 -4.32
CA GLY A 53 18.53 -8.44 -2.86
C GLY A 53 17.79 -7.24 -2.26
N TYR A 54 17.14 -6.38 -3.04
CA TYR A 54 16.39 -5.22 -2.54
C TYR A 54 15.00 -5.61 -2.00
N SER A 55 14.52 -4.89 -1.00
CA SER A 55 13.13 -4.96 -0.53
C SER A 55 12.22 -4.16 -1.47
N CYS A 56 11.06 -4.70 -1.85
CA CYS A 56 10.10 -4.02 -2.72
C CYS A 56 8.76 -3.80 -2.00
N VAL A 57 8.24 -2.56 -2.04
CA VAL A 57 6.91 -2.22 -1.51
C VAL A 57 5.90 -2.18 -2.65
N VAL A 58 4.72 -2.75 -2.45
CA VAL A 58 3.62 -2.76 -3.43
C VAL A 58 2.30 -2.36 -2.78
N VAL A 59 1.52 -1.54 -3.49
CA VAL A 59 0.14 -1.18 -3.11
C VAL A 59 -0.79 -1.82 -4.17
N PRO A 60 -1.42 -2.98 -3.87
CA PRO A 60 -2.00 -3.85 -4.91
C PRO A 60 -3.30 -3.35 -5.53
N GLY A 61 -4.09 -2.52 -4.83
CA GLY A 61 -5.36 -2.03 -5.37
C GLY A 61 -5.24 -0.80 -6.28
N GLY A 62 -4.41 0.17 -5.88
CA GLY A 62 -4.05 1.35 -6.67
C GLY A 62 -5.28 2.17 -7.08
N VAL A 63 -5.47 2.40 -8.38
CA VAL A 63 -6.61 3.18 -8.90
C VAL A 63 -7.98 2.58 -8.50
N ARG A 64 -8.06 1.27 -8.19
CA ARG A 64 -9.31 0.67 -7.69
C ARG A 64 -9.61 1.02 -6.24
N GLU A 65 -8.62 1.16 -5.38
CA GLU A 65 -8.81 1.66 -4.00
C GLU A 65 -9.31 3.10 -4.05
N MET A 66 -8.67 3.95 -4.87
CA MET A 66 -9.10 5.34 -5.10
C MET A 66 -10.57 5.45 -5.56
N LEU A 67 -11.05 4.52 -6.39
CA LEU A 67 -12.45 4.49 -6.82
C LEU A 67 -13.44 4.09 -5.71
N HIS A 68 -13.02 3.25 -4.75
CA HIS A 68 -13.86 2.76 -3.67
C HIS A 68 -13.66 3.49 -2.34
N MET A 69 -12.71 4.45 -2.28
CA MET A 69 -12.47 5.33 -1.13
C MET A 69 -13.78 5.84 -0.53
N ASP A 70 -13.80 5.89 0.78
CA ASP A 70 -14.96 6.21 1.58
C ASP A 70 -14.51 7.05 2.78
N ARG A 71 -15.45 7.67 3.49
CA ARG A 71 -15.14 8.51 4.66
C ARG A 71 -15.32 7.79 5.99
N GLU A 72 -15.99 6.63 5.99
CA GLU A 72 -16.31 5.84 7.18
C GLU A 72 -15.42 4.59 7.30
N SER A 73 -14.70 4.25 6.23
CA SER A 73 -13.89 3.02 6.14
C SER A 73 -12.65 3.18 5.25
N GLU A 74 -11.57 2.50 5.63
CA GLU A 74 -10.41 2.29 4.77
C GLU A 74 -10.68 1.12 3.82
N VAL A 75 -10.13 1.17 2.62
CA VAL A 75 -10.38 0.14 1.57
C VAL A 75 -9.05 -0.40 1.06
N ALA A 76 -8.86 -1.71 1.20
CA ALA A 76 -7.76 -2.44 0.58
C ALA A 76 -8.34 -3.35 -0.52
N PHE A 77 -7.91 -3.17 -1.77
CA PHE A 77 -8.43 -3.95 -2.91
C PHE A 77 -7.46 -5.11 -3.18
N LEU A 78 -7.65 -6.19 -2.44
CA LEU A 78 -6.76 -7.36 -2.35
C LEU A 78 -7.37 -8.62 -2.94
N LYS A 79 -8.68 -8.88 -2.80
CA LYS A 79 -9.31 -10.19 -3.05
C LYS A 79 -9.10 -10.75 -4.46
N SER A 80 -8.86 -9.89 -5.45
CA SER A 80 -8.58 -10.28 -6.83
C SER A 80 -7.14 -9.95 -7.29
N ARG A 81 -6.18 -9.88 -6.36
CA ARG A 81 -4.85 -9.30 -6.56
C ARG A 81 -3.69 -10.21 -6.12
N GLU A 82 -3.81 -11.53 -6.25
CA GLU A 82 -2.74 -12.46 -5.82
C GLU A 82 -1.39 -12.32 -6.58
N GLY A 83 -1.30 -11.44 -7.58
CA GLY A 83 -0.10 -11.30 -8.43
C GLY A 83 1.18 -10.90 -7.69
N PHE A 84 1.11 -10.30 -6.50
CA PHE A 84 2.29 -10.04 -5.65
C PHE A 84 2.73 -11.29 -4.88
N VAL A 85 1.78 -12.12 -4.44
CA VAL A 85 2.04 -13.42 -3.80
C VAL A 85 2.77 -14.35 -4.75
N LYS A 86 2.30 -14.46 -5.99
CA LYS A 86 2.98 -15.23 -7.04
C LYS A 86 4.44 -14.80 -7.25
N ILE A 87 4.72 -13.50 -7.23
CA ILE A 87 6.10 -12.97 -7.35
C ILE A 87 6.95 -13.34 -6.13
N ALA A 88 6.39 -13.23 -4.92
CA ALA A 88 7.06 -13.58 -3.68
C ALA A 88 7.47 -15.06 -3.65
N MET A 89 6.52 -15.98 -3.93
CA MET A 89 6.78 -17.42 -4.04
C MET A 89 7.82 -17.75 -5.11
N GLN A 90 7.72 -17.16 -6.31
CA GLN A 90 8.69 -17.40 -7.39
C GLN A 90 10.10 -16.87 -7.07
N SER A 91 10.20 -15.83 -6.24
CA SER A 91 11.47 -15.27 -5.79
C SER A 91 12.04 -16.01 -4.58
N GLY A 92 11.18 -16.61 -3.74
CA GLY A 92 11.51 -17.10 -2.40
C GLY A 92 11.73 -15.95 -1.42
N CYS A 93 10.90 -14.90 -1.52
CA CYS A 93 10.99 -13.72 -0.66
C CYS A 93 9.72 -13.60 0.19
N PRO A 94 9.82 -13.41 1.52
CA PRO A 94 8.65 -13.35 2.38
C PRO A 94 7.78 -12.12 2.11
N LEU A 95 6.50 -12.23 2.45
CA LEU A 95 5.53 -11.13 2.37
C LEU A 95 5.39 -10.47 3.73
N VAL A 96 5.50 -9.14 3.79
CA VAL A 96 5.34 -8.38 5.04
C VAL A 96 4.08 -7.52 4.94
N PRO A 97 3.01 -7.83 5.68
CA PRO A 97 1.83 -6.96 5.80
C PRO A 97 2.22 -5.62 6.44
N VAL A 98 1.82 -4.51 5.79
CA VAL A 98 2.05 -3.14 6.28
C VAL A 98 0.78 -2.33 6.11
N PHE A 99 0.38 -1.62 7.17
CA PHE A 99 -0.77 -0.70 7.13
C PHE A 99 -0.36 0.70 7.63
N CYS A 100 -0.97 1.74 7.07
CA CYS A 100 -0.72 3.13 7.48
C CYS A 100 -2.04 3.82 7.87
N PHE A 101 -2.23 4.05 9.17
CA PHE A 101 -3.33 4.87 9.67
C PHE A 101 -3.02 6.35 9.49
N GLY A 102 -4.05 7.16 9.30
CA GLY A 102 -3.93 8.61 9.13
C GLY A 102 -3.82 9.06 7.67
N GLN A 103 -3.46 8.17 6.74
CA GLN A 103 -3.23 8.49 5.33
C GLN A 103 -4.43 9.18 4.67
N SER A 104 -5.64 8.67 4.89
CA SER A 104 -6.89 9.18 4.30
C SER A 104 -7.32 10.55 4.83
N TYR A 105 -6.65 11.05 5.88
CA TYR A 105 -6.87 12.39 6.45
C TYR A 105 -5.80 13.42 6.05
N ALA A 106 -4.77 13.02 5.30
CA ALA A 106 -3.73 13.93 4.81
C ALA A 106 -4.26 14.95 3.80
N TYR A 107 -5.32 14.61 3.05
CA TYR A 107 -6.02 15.50 2.11
C TYR A 107 -7.53 15.34 2.24
N LYS A 108 -8.27 16.43 2.00
CA LYS A 108 -9.70 16.36 1.69
C LYS A 108 -9.85 16.04 0.21
N TRP A 109 -10.87 15.27 -0.14
CA TRP A 109 -11.17 14.91 -1.52
C TRP A 109 -12.66 14.96 -1.84
N TRP A 110 -12.93 15.17 -3.13
CA TRP A 110 -14.23 15.07 -3.76
C TRP A 110 -14.08 14.30 -5.08
N ARG A 111 -15.04 13.41 -5.36
CA ARG A 111 -15.14 12.69 -6.63
C ARG A 111 -16.51 12.99 -7.27
N PRO A 112 -16.60 13.15 -8.60
CA PRO A 112 -17.87 13.09 -9.30
C PRO A 112 -18.58 11.74 -9.06
N GLY A 113 -19.91 11.77 -8.95
CA GLY A 113 -20.72 10.57 -8.80
C GLY A 113 -21.26 10.03 -10.13
N GLY A 114 -21.81 8.81 -10.09
CA GLY A 114 -22.64 8.26 -11.18
C GLY A 114 -21.96 7.23 -12.09
N LYS A 115 -22.79 6.42 -12.77
CA LYS A 115 -22.36 5.30 -13.64
C LYS A 115 -21.44 5.77 -14.78
N LEU A 116 -21.70 6.95 -15.34
CA LEU A 116 -20.91 7.51 -16.45
C LEU A 116 -19.46 7.83 -16.03
N PHE A 117 -19.27 8.43 -14.84
CA PHE A 117 -17.94 8.70 -14.29
C PHE A 117 -17.14 7.40 -14.05
N VAL A 118 -17.77 6.38 -13.48
CA VAL A 118 -17.14 5.08 -13.22
C VAL A 118 -16.71 4.39 -14.53
N ASN A 119 -17.48 4.55 -15.61
CA ASN A 119 -17.14 4.01 -16.93
C ASN A 119 -15.97 4.78 -17.57
N ILE A 120 -15.97 6.12 -17.49
CA ILE A 120 -14.87 6.97 -17.98
C ILE A 120 -13.56 6.68 -17.20
N ALA A 121 -13.60 6.61 -15.87
CA ALA A 121 -12.42 6.32 -15.06
C ALA A 121 -11.84 4.92 -15.34
N ARG A 122 -12.70 3.93 -15.61
CA ARG A 122 -12.28 2.59 -16.07
C ARG A 122 -11.63 2.63 -17.46
N ALA A 123 -12.17 3.41 -18.39
CA ALA A 123 -11.64 3.52 -19.75
C ALA A 123 -10.28 4.25 -19.80
N VAL A 124 -10.15 5.35 -19.06
CA VAL A 124 -8.94 6.22 -19.08
C VAL A 124 -7.84 5.72 -18.12
N LYS A 125 -8.14 4.72 -17.26
CA LYS A 125 -7.24 4.23 -16.18
C LYS A 125 -6.77 5.32 -15.20
N PHE A 126 -7.47 6.44 -15.18
CA PHE A 126 -7.22 7.61 -14.34
C PHE A 126 -8.53 7.98 -13.67
N THR A 127 -8.50 8.25 -12.37
CA THR A 127 -9.68 8.72 -11.64
C THR A 127 -9.50 10.21 -11.36
N PRO A 128 -10.28 11.11 -12.00
CA PRO A 128 -10.25 12.54 -11.68
C PRO A 128 -10.87 12.77 -10.30
N ILE A 129 -10.05 12.65 -9.27
CA ILE A 129 -10.35 13.05 -7.90
C ILE A 129 -9.79 14.45 -7.70
N ILE A 130 -10.65 15.37 -7.26
CA ILE A 130 -10.22 16.69 -6.82
C ILE A 130 -9.83 16.55 -5.36
N PHE A 131 -8.55 16.76 -5.04
CA PHE A 131 -8.04 16.72 -3.67
C PHE A 131 -7.35 18.03 -3.31
N TRP A 132 -7.50 18.43 -2.06
CA TRP A 132 -6.92 19.65 -1.52
C TRP A 132 -6.56 19.46 -0.04
N GLY A 133 -5.54 20.16 0.40
CA GLY A 133 -5.09 20.17 1.77
C GLY A 133 -5.20 21.55 2.41
N ARG A 134 -4.15 21.93 3.14
CA ARG A 134 -4.06 23.19 3.89
C ARG A 134 -4.21 24.39 2.94
N TYR A 135 -5.01 25.37 3.36
CA TYR A 135 -5.33 26.58 2.58
C TYR A 135 -5.94 26.33 1.19
N GLY A 136 -6.54 25.16 0.93
CA GLY A 136 -7.08 24.79 -0.39
C GLY A 136 -6.01 24.46 -1.44
N LYS A 137 -4.73 24.33 -1.04
CA LYS A 137 -3.60 24.02 -1.91
C LYS A 137 -3.22 22.53 -1.81
N LEU A 138 -2.27 22.08 -2.63
CA LEU A 138 -1.70 20.73 -2.61
C LEU A 138 -0.76 20.46 -1.40
N PHE A 139 -0.83 21.26 -0.33
CA PHE A 139 -0.05 21.02 0.90
C PHE A 139 -0.86 20.15 1.86
N PRO A 140 -0.33 19.02 2.35
CA PRO A 140 -1.09 18.10 3.20
C PRO A 140 -1.47 18.71 4.56
N PHE A 141 -2.51 18.16 5.18
CA PHE A 141 -2.85 18.47 6.57
C PHE A 141 -1.85 17.78 7.52
N PRO A 142 -1.43 18.44 8.62
CA PRO A 142 -0.56 17.84 9.63
C PRO A 142 -1.35 16.83 10.47
N ARG A 143 -1.51 15.62 9.94
CA ARG A 143 -2.10 14.47 10.64
C ARG A 143 -0.99 13.49 11.01
N PRO A 144 -0.97 12.96 12.24
CA PRO A 144 -0.09 11.84 12.57
C PRO A 144 -0.33 10.67 11.60
N MET A 145 0.74 10.02 11.19
CA MET A 145 0.67 8.76 10.45
C MET A 145 1.23 7.65 11.34
N HIS A 146 0.45 6.59 11.53
CA HIS A 146 0.88 5.43 12.29
C HIS A 146 1.08 4.27 11.32
N VAL A 147 2.35 3.98 11.01
CA VAL A 147 2.72 2.87 10.14
C VAL A 147 2.94 1.65 11.03
N VAL A 148 2.19 0.59 10.77
CA VAL A 148 2.27 -0.68 11.48
C VAL A 148 2.78 -1.74 10.49
N VAL A 149 3.73 -2.53 10.95
CA VAL A 149 4.41 -3.57 10.16
C VAL A 149 4.27 -4.88 10.93
N ASP A 150 3.66 -5.88 10.31
CA ASP A 150 3.52 -7.21 10.88
C ASP A 150 4.80 -8.06 10.70
N ARG A 151 4.80 -9.25 11.30
CA ARG A 151 5.79 -10.29 11.06
C ARG A 151 5.80 -10.75 9.59
N PRO A 152 6.95 -11.22 9.06
CA PRO A 152 7.00 -11.83 7.74
C PRO A 152 6.11 -13.08 7.65
N ILE A 153 5.41 -13.22 6.52
CA ILE A 153 4.79 -14.47 6.05
C ILE A 153 5.82 -15.12 5.13
N GLU A 154 6.45 -16.17 5.64
CA GLU A 154 7.41 -16.98 4.87
C GLU A 154 6.69 -17.73 3.74
N VAL A 155 7.40 -17.91 2.62
CA VAL A 155 6.86 -18.57 1.43
C VAL A 155 7.87 -19.55 0.86
N ASP A 156 7.41 -20.76 0.54
CA ASP A 156 8.25 -21.74 -0.14
C ASP A 156 8.55 -21.30 -1.58
N LYS A 157 9.81 -21.49 -1.99
CA LYS A 157 10.27 -21.05 -3.31
C LYS A 157 9.80 -22.01 -4.41
N ASN A 158 8.63 -21.73 -4.97
CA ASN A 158 8.08 -22.46 -6.11
C ASN A 158 8.17 -21.60 -7.39
N ALA A 159 8.85 -22.09 -8.43
CA ALA A 159 9.00 -21.39 -9.71
C ALA A 159 7.71 -21.38 -10.56
N GLN A 160 6.79 -22.33 -10.35
CA GLN A 160 5.50 -22.42 -11.02
C GLN A 160 4.40 -22.74 -9.99
N PRO A 161 4.10 -21.81 -9.07
CA PRO A 161 3.10 -22.05 -8.04
C PRO A 161 1.71 -22.16 -8.68
N THR A 162 0.99 -23.17 -8.22
CA THR A 162 -0.41 -23.45 -8.53
C THR A 162 -1.31 -22.34 -8.00
N ILE A 163 -2.56 -22.29 -8.49
CA ILE A 163 -3.53 -21.30 -8.03
C ILE A 163 -3.88 -21.54 -6.55
N ASP A 164 -3.93 -22.79 -6.10
CA ASP A 164 -4.30 -23.13 -4.73
C ASP A 164 -3.22 -22.73 -3.72
N GLU A 165 -1.94 -23.01 -3.99
CA GLU A 165 -0.82 -22.53 -3.15
C GLU A 165 -0.77 -20.99 -3.09
N ILE A 166 -1.05 -20.31 -4.21
CA ILE A 166 -1.11 -18.84 -4.26
C ILE A 166 -2.25 -18.32 -3.39
N ASN A 167 -3.44 -18.94 -3.47
CA ASN A 167 -4.62 -18.54 -2.72
C ASN A 167 -4.42 -18.75 -1.22
N GLU A 168 -3.80 -19.86 -0.80
CA GLU A 168 -3.51 -20.14 0.60
C GLU A 168 -2.64 -19.04 1.24
N VAL A 169 -1.51 -18.70 0.60
CA VAL A 169 -0.62 -17.62 1.08
C VAL A 169 -1.30 -16.24 0.98
N HIS A 170 -2.16 -16.03 -0.01
CA HIS A 170 -2.91 -14.79 -0.18
C HIS A 170 -3.97 -14.59 0.90
N ASP A 171 -4.69 -15.65 1.30
CA ASP A 171 -5.65 -15.63 2.39
C ASP A 171 -4.95 -15.41 3.73
N GLN A 172 -3.79 -16.04 3.96
CA GLN A 172 -2.94 -15.73 5.12
C GLN A 172 -2.54 -14.24 5.16
N PHE A 173 -2.17 -13.63 4.02
CA PHE A 173 -1.85 -12.21 3.94
C PHE A 173 -3.07 -11.31 4.23
N ILE A 174 -4.26 -11.67 3.74
CA ILE A 174 -5.50 -10.92 4.02
C ILE A 174 -5.86 -11.01 5.50
N ILE A 175 -5.76 -12.19 6.12
CA ILE A 175 -6.02 -12.40 7.55
C ILE A 175 -5.04 -11.57 8.38
N ALA A 176 -3.73 -11.71 8.13
CA ALA A 176 -2.69 -10.97 8.86
C ALA A 176 -2.87 -9.45 8.76
N LEU A 177 -3.17 -8.92 7.57
CA LEU A 177 -3.45 -7.48 7.40
C LEU A 177 -4.71 -7.03 8.17
N GLY A 178 -5.74 -7.87 8.23
CA GLY A 178 -6.96 -7.62 9.01
C GLY A 178 -6.69 -7.62 10.52
N GLU A 179 -5.95 -8.60 11.02
CA GLU A 179 -5.52 -8.69 12.43
C GLU A 179 -4.64 -7.50 12.81
N LEU A 180 -3.64 -7.15 11.98
CA LEU A 180 -2.79 -5.98 12.15
C LEU A 180 -3.60 -4.68 12.23
N PHE A 181 -4.61 -4.52 11.35
CA PHE A 181 -5.50 -3.38 11.38
C PHE A 181 -6.29 -3.30 12.70
N GLU A 182 -6.97 -4.37 13.09
CA GLU A 182 -7.80 -4.39 14.31
C GLU A 182 -6.95 -4.20 15.59
N LYS A 183 -5.75 -4.79 15.65
CA LYS A 183 -4.79 -4.70 16.76
C LYS A 183 -4.30 -3.28 17.04
N TYR A 184 -4.21 -2.42 16.01
CA TYR A 184 -3.64 -1.08 16.13
C TYR A 184 -4.61 0.07 15.91
N LYS A 185 -5.79 -0.13 15.31
CA LYS A 185 -6.71 0.99 15.00
C LYS A 185 -7.05 1.84 16.22
N ALA A 186 -7.29 1.22 17.38
CA ALA A 186 -7.56 1.94 18.62
C ALA A 186 -6.33 2.74 19.11
N LYS A 187 -5.13 2.15 19.06
CA LYS A 187 -3.86 2.80 19.45
C LYS A 187 -3.48 3.97 18.52
N ALA A 188 -3.86 3.87 17.24
CA ALA A 188 -3.69 4.93 16.25
C ALA A 188 -4.74 6.05 16.36
N GLY A 189 -5.70 5.96 17.30
CA GLY A 189 -6.75 6.98 17.50
C GLY A 189 -8.03 6.77 16.68
N TYR A 190 -8.21 5.58 16.11
CA TYR A 190 -9.29 5.24 15.17
C TYR A 190 -10.12 4.01 15.63
N PRO A 191 -10.66 3.96 16.85
CA PRO A 191 -11.34 2.77 17.38
C PRO A 191 -12.59 2.35 16.59
N GLY A 192 -13.33 3.31 16.02
CA GLY A 192 -14.52 3.07 15.19
C GLY A 192 -14.25 2.94 13.69
N LEU A 193 -12.98 2.83 13.27
CA LEU A 193 -12.64 2.67 11.86
C LEU A 193 -12.76 1.19 11.44
N HIS A 194 -13.16 0.97 10.21
CA HIS A 194 -13.32 -0.35 9.62
C HIS A 194 -12.47 -0.50 8.36
N LEU A 195 -11.79 -1.64 8.20
CA LEU A 195 -11.10 -2.02 6.97
C LEU A 195 -12.02 -2.88 6.11
N ARG A 196 -12.29 -2.42 4.88
CA ARG A 196 -13.00 -3.22 3.87
C ARG A 196 -12.00 -3.81 2.90
N VAL A 197 -11.83 -5.13 2.96
CA VAL A 197 -11.04 -5.88 1.99
C VAL A 197 -11.95 -6.26 0.81
N LEU A 198 -11.65 -5.72 -0.38
CA LEU A 198 -12.40 -5.85 -1.63
C LEU A 198 -11.61 -6.58 -2.73
#